data_AF-A0A2T6X6K7-F1
#
_entry.id   AF-A0A2T6X6K7-F1
#
_cell.length_a   1.000
_cell.length_b   1.000
_cell.length_c   1.000
_cell.angle_alpha   90.00
_cell.angle_beta   90.00
_cell.angle_gamma   90.00
#
_symmetry.space_group_name_H-M   'P 1'
#
loop_
_entity.id
_entity.type
_entity.pdbx_description
1 polymer ?
#
loop_
_entity_poly.entity_id
_entity_poly.type
_entity_poly.pdbx_seq_one_letter_code
_entity_poly.pdbx_strand_id
1 'polypeptide(L)' 'MTISLISARNRIKQAEAVLGAWLESPRDDYEATLISAIITLIEGVEESIKEADTKLNSLIK' A
#
# COMPACT_ATOMS: atom_id res chain seq x y z
N MET A 1 4.76 -12.41 13.97
CA MET A 1 3.36 -12.00 14.19
C MET A 1 2.67 -12.00 12.85
N THR A 2 1.58 -12.75 12.67
CA THR A 2 0.80 -12.76 11.43
C THR A 2 -0.30 -11.70 11.50
N ILE A 3 -0.59 -11.04 10.38
CA ILE A 3 -1.68 -10.06 10.27
C ILE A 3 -2.74 -10.57 9.29
N SER A 4 -4.00 -10.18 9.49
CA SER A 4 -5.07 -10.52 8.55
C SER A 4 -4.89 -9.78 7.22
N LEU A 5 -5.48 -10.30 6.14
CA LEU A 5 -5.47 -9.65 4.83
C LEU A 5 -6.12 -8.26 4.89
N ILE A 6 -7.24 -8.12 5.60
CA ILE A 6 -7.90 -6.83 5.82
C ILE A 6 -6.96 -5.83 6.52
N SER A 7 -6.25 -6.27 7.57
CA SER A 7 -5.30 -5.41 8.27
C SER A 7 -4.09 -5.04 7.40
N ALA A 8 -3.57 -5.98 6.60
CA ALA A 8 -2.49 -5.72 5.65
C ALA A 8 -2.91 -4.68 4.61
N ARG A 9 -4.10 -4.84 4.03
CA ARG A 9 -4.68 -3.89 3.07
C ARG A 9 -4.79 -2.49 3.66
N ASN A 10 -5.36 -2.37 4.86
CA ASN A 10 -5.53 -1.06 5.52
C ASN A 10 -4.19 -0.36 5.77
N ARG A 11 -3.11 -1.11 6.06
CA ARG A 11 -1.77 -0.54 6.25
C ARG A 11 -1.18 -0.01 4.95
N ILE A 12 -1.36 -0.72 3.83
CA ILE A 12 -0.93 -0.25 2.50
C ILE A 12 -1.64 1.05 2.15
N LYS A 13 -2.97 1.11 2.32
CA LYS A 13 -3.74 2.34 2.08
C LYS A 13 -3.26 3.53 2.92
N GLN A 14 -2.92 3.28 4.18
CA GLN A 14 -2.37 4.32 5.06
C GLN A 14 -0.98 4.77 4.61
N ALA A 15 -0.12 3.83 4.19
CA ALA A 15 1.19 4.15 3.65
C ALA A 15 1.10 4.99 2.38
N GLU A 16 0.26 4.60 1.42
CA GLU A 16 0.02 5.35 0.18
C GLU A 16 -0.50 6.77 0.47
N ALA A 17 -1.46 6.91 1.41
CA ALA A 17 -1.98 8.22 1.79
C ALA A 17 -0.91 9.13 2.43
N VAL A 18 -0.08 8.57 3.32
CA VAL A 18 1.01 9.31 3.96
C VAL A 18 2.09 9.69 2.95
N LEU A 19 2.48 8.77 2.07
CA LEU A 19 3.49 9.00 1.04
C LEU A 19 3.01 10.02 0.01
N GLY A 20 1.74 9.94 -0.40
CA GLY A 20 1.12 10.94 -1.27
C GLY A 20 1.15 12.33 -0.63
N ALA A 21 0.71 12.46 0.63
CA ALA A 21 0.78 13.72 1.35
C ALA A 21 2.21 14.25 1.54
N TRP A 22 3.19 13.37 1.72
CA TRP A 22 4.61 13.75 1.82
C TRP A 22 5.16 14.23 0.47
N LEU A 23 4.75 13.59 -0.64
CA LEU A 23 5.18 13.98 -1.99
C LEU A 23 4.70 15.37 -2.41
N GLU A 24 3.63 15.90 -1.80
CA GLU A 24 3.16 17.27 -2.03
C GLU A 24 4.10 18.34 -1.44
N SER A 25 4.95 17.98 -0.47
CA SER A 25 5.89 18.91 0.17
C SER A 25 7.19 18.23 0.61
N PRO A 26 8.00 17.75 -0.34
CA PRO A 26 9.31 17.21 -0.06
C PRO A 26 10.29 18.34 0.26
N ARG A 27 11.36 18.03 1.01
CA ARG A 27 12.45 18.96 1.33
C ARG A 27 13.28 19.29 0.10
N ASP A 28 13.50 18.33 -0.79
CA ASP A 28 14.26 18.45 -2.04
C ASP A 28 13.86 17.38 -3.07
N ASP A 29 14.43 17.48 -4.28
CA ASP A 29 14.16 16.55 -5.40
C ASP A 29 14.63 15.12 -5.10
N TYR A 30 15.65 14.96 -4.24
CA TYR A 30 16.14 13.66 -3.85
C TYR A 30 15.12 12.94 -2.97
N GLU A 31 14.56 13.64 -1.98
CA GLU A 31 13.46 13.13 -1.16
C GLU A 31 12.22 12.83 -1.99
N ALA A 32 11.84 13.72 -2.92
CA ALA A 32 10.72 13.48 -3.84
C ALA A 32 10.91 12.18 -4.66
N THR A 33 12.13 11.94 -5.12
CA THR A 33 12.50 10.73 -5.87
C THR A 33 12.37 9.47 -5.01
N LEU A 34 12.83 9.52 -3.76
CA LEU A 34 12.72 8.39 -2.83
C LEU A 34 11.25 8.07 -2.48
N ILE A 35 10.44 9.10 -2.20
CA ILE A 35 9.01 8.91 -1.91
C ILE A 35 8.31 8.30 -3.12
N SER A 36 8.55 8.84 -4.32
CA SER A 36 8.00 8.30 -5.58
C SER A 36 8.41 6.85 -5.80
N ALA A 37 9.68 6.50 -5.55
CA ALA A 37 10.15 5.12 -5.66
C ALA A 37 9.42 4.19 -4.68
N ILE A 38 9.17 4.62 -3.44
CA ILE A 38 8.41 3.83 -2.46
C ILE A 38 6.96 3.65 -2.93
N ILE A 39 6.30 4.70 -3.42
CA ILE A 39 4.95 4.61 -3.98
C ILE A 39 4.91 3.58 -5.11
N THR A 40 5.85 3.61 -6.05
CA THR A 40 5.95 2.62 -7.13
C THR A 40 6.19 1.20 -6.60
N LEU A 41 6.99 1.03 -5.55
CA LEU A 41 7.23 -0.31 -4.96
C LEU A 41 5.99 -0.91 -4.31
N ILE A 42 5.04 -0.10 -3.85
CA ILE A 42 3.82 -0.56 -3.19
C ILE A 42 2.57 -0.46 -4.08
N GLU A 43 2.70 0.10 -5.27
CA GLU A 43 1.62 0.20 -6.26
C GLU A 43 1.04 -1.18 -6.59
N GLY A 44 -0.29 -1.30 -6.56
CA GLY A 44 -0.98 -2.56 -6.85
C GLY A 44 -1.01 -3.57 -5.69
N VAL A 45 -0.35 -3.28 -4.56
CA VAL A 45 -0.34 -4.17 -3.39
C VAL A 45 -1.71 -4.19 -2.71
N GLU A 46 -2.43 -3.05 -2.64
CA GLU A 46 -3.80 -3.01 -2.09
C GLU A 46 -4.73 -3.96 -2.87
N GLU A 47 -4.70 -3.88 -4.21
CA GLU A 47 -5.48 -4.68 -5.13
C GLU A 47 -5.15 -6.17 -5.01
N SER A 48 -3.86 -6.50 -4.95
CA SER A 48 -3.38 -7.88 -4.80
C SER A 48 -3.88 -8.51 -3.49
N ILE A 49 -3.87 -7.75 -2.39
CA ILE A 49 -4.42 -8.22 -1.11
C ILE A 49 -5.94 -8.40 -1.19
N LYS A 50 -6.65 -7.47 -1.84
CA LYS A 50 -8.11 -7.56 -2.04
C LYS A 50 -8.49 -8.78 -2.88
N GLU A 51 -7.72 -9.09 -3.92
CA GLU A 51 -7.93 -10.29 -4.74
C GLU A 51 -7.70 -11.56 -3.92
N ALA A 52 -6.61 -11.61 -3.13
CA ALA A 52 -6.33 -12.74 -2.25
C ALA A 52 -7.44 -12.97 -1.22
N ASP A 53 -7.95 -11.90 -0.61
CA ASP A 53 -9.07 -11.97 0.35
C ASP A 53 -10.36 -12.46 -0.32
N THR A 54 -10.66 -11.97 -1.52
CA THR A 54 -11.81 -12.42 -2.31
C THR A 54 -11.72 -13.91 -2.66
N LYS A 55 -10.54 -14.36 -3.09
CA LYS A 55 -10.27 -15.77 -3.44
C LYS A 55 -10.34 -16.68 -2.21
N LEU A 56 -9.86 -16.22 -1.05
CA LEU A 56 -10.00 -16.98 0.19
C LEU A 56 -11.48 -17.14 0.57
N ASN A 57 -12.26 -16.07 0.49
CA ASN A 57 -13.68 -16.07 0.81
C ASN A 57 -14.51 -16.95 -0.16
N SER A 58 -14.08 -17.11 -1.41
CA SER A 58 -14.77 -18.00 -2.36
C SER A 58 -14.50 -19.49 -2.11
N LEU A 59 -13.39 -19.84 -1.45
CA LEU A 59 -13.03 -21.22 -1.11
C LEU A 59 -13.70 -21.73 0.18
N ILE A 60 -14.19 -20.82 1.02
CA ILE A 60 -14.83 -21.13 2.32
C ILE A 60 -16.36 -21.24 2.19
N LYS A 61 -16.92 -20.94 1.00
CA LYS A 61 -18.32 -21.20 0.65
C LYS A 61 -18.53 -22.65 0.20
#